data_AF-A0A962VLJ1-F1
#
_entry.id   AF-A0A962VLJ1-F1
#
_cell.length_a   1.000
_cell.length_b   1.000
_cell.length_c   1.000
_cell.angle_alpha   90.00
_cell.angle_beta   90.00
_cell.angle_gamma   90.00
#
_symmetry.space_group_name_H-M   'P 1'
#
loop_
_entity.id
_entity.type
_entity.pdbx_description
1 polymer ?
#
loop_
_entity_poly.entity_id
_entity_poly.type
_entity_poly.pdbx_seq_one_letter_code
_entity_poly.pdbx_strand_id
1 'polypeptide(L)'
;MQHPRKATKRFIPRAIATAMPMNRGIATILWTVFTNEVHAMKTGAIAIAALLSLTSLAHADEPENFIKYRQSMMTAIGGHNGAASQILRGKVAPPGHLAMHANALRDLASDLAALFPEGSDFGETKAKAEIWSDWSGFEKAAGDSKTATAAFAEAVAGGDAGNIEAAFKQVGETCKGCHKTYREKDD
;
A
#
# COMPACT_ATOMS: atom_id res chain seq x y z
N MET A 1 7.04 -36.26 -22.83
CA MET A 1 7.60 -35.87 -24.15
C MET A 1 8.30 -34.53 -23.99
N GLN A 2 9.64 -34.54 -23.91
CA GLN A 2 10.46 -33.33 -23.77
C GLN A 2 11.31 -33.17 -25.03
N HIS A 3 11.22 -32.02 -25.70
CA HIS A 3 12.09 -31.67 -26.83
C HIS A 3 13.33 -30.91 -26.33
N PRO A 4 14.56 -31.27 -26.77
CA PRO A 4 15.76 -30.50 -26.45
C PRO A 4 15.98 -29.35 -27.45
N ARG A 5 16.31 -28.16 -26.94
CA ARG A 5 16.72 -26.98 -27.73
C ARG A 5 18.23 -27.04 -28.02
N LYS A 6 18.61 -26.87 -29.29
CA LYS A 6 20.01 -26.85 -29.77
C LYS A 6 20.69 -25.50 -29.50
N ALA A 7 21.94 -25.54 -29.07
CA ALA A 7 22.81 -24.39 -28.86
C ALA A 7 23.54 -23.96 -30.15
N THR A 8 23.58 -22.66 -30.44
CA THR A 8 24.34 -22.07 -31.56
C THR A 8 25.65 -21.45 -31.05
N LYS A 9 26.77 -21.86 -31.63
CA LYS A 9 28.11 -21.31 -31.34
C LYS A 9 28.32 -20.03 -32.16
N ARG A 10 28.74 -18.95 -31.49
CA ARG A 10 29.06 -17.65 -32.11
C ARG A 10 30.55 -17.59 -32.45
N PHE A 11 30.84 -17.22 -33.69
CA PHE A 11 32.19 -17.09 -34.25
C PHE A 11 32.74 -15.67 -33.96
N ILE A 12 33.98 -15.56 -33.49
CA ILE A 12 34.66 -14.28 -33.21
C ILE A 12 35.89 -14.19 -34.13
N PRO A 13 36.00 -13.17 -35.00
CA PRO A 13 37.21 -12.95 -35.78
C PRO A 13 38.24 -12.12 -34.99
N ARG A 14 39.52 -12.50 -35.14
CA ARG A 14 40.68 -11.80 -34.58
C ARG A 14 41.01 -10.56 -35.43
N ALA A 15 41.07 -9.38 -34.80
CA ALA A 15 41.59 -8.17 -35.42
C ALA A 15 43.11 -8.06 -35.24
N ILE A 16 43.80 -7.74 -36.33
CA ILE A 16 45.25 -7.49 -36.41
C ILE A 16 45.47 -6.01 -36.10
N ALA A 17 46.26 -5.71 -35.06
CA ALA A 17 46.66 -4.35 -34.71
C ALA A 17 47.98 -3.98 -35.42
N THR A 18 47.97 -2.90 -36.19
CA THR A 18 49.18 -2.21 -36.64
C THR A 18 49.29 -0.89 -35.90
N ALA A 19 50.44 -0.65 -35.27
CA ALA A 19 50.72 0.57 -34.51
C ALA A 19 51.44 1.59 -35.39
N MET A 20 50.93 2.83 -35.42
CA MET A 20 51.63 4.01 -35.94
C MET A 20 52.21 4.83 -34.78
N PRO A 21 53.39 5.46 -34.94
CA PRO A 21 54.02 6.24 -33.87
C PRO A 21 53.48 7.67 -33.84
N MET A 22 53.05 8.13 -32.67
CA MET A 22 52.62 9.52 -32.41
C MET A 22 53.77 10.37 -31.86
N ASN A 23 53.93 11.55 -32.47
CA ASN A 23 54.94 12.57 -32.18
C ASN A 23 54.62 13.29 -30.84
N ARG A 24 55.62 13.43 -29.95
CA ARG A 24 55.46 13.79 -28.53
C ARG A 24 55.29 15.29 -28.22
N GLY A 25 55.24 16.15 -29.23
CA GLY A 25 55.29 17.62 -29.04
C GLY A 25 53.95 18.33 -28.81
N ILE A 26 52.82 17.74 -29.23
CA ILE A 26 51.51 18.43 -29.23
C ILE A 26 50.69 18.16 -27.95
N ALA A 27 51.05 17.13 -27.19
CA ALA A 27 50.28 16.67 -26.03
C ALA A 27 50.33 17.62 -24.81
N THR A 28 51.33 18.49 -24.70
CA THR A 28 51.57 19.28 -23.47
C THR A 28 50.79 20.60 -23.43
N ILE A 29 50.50 21.21 -24.58
CA ILE A 29 49.83 22.52 -24.65
C ILE A 29 48.30 22.38 -24.49
N LEU A 30 47.73 21.23 -24.85
CA LEU A 30 46.30 20.95 -24.68
C LEU A 30 45.91 20.57 -23.25
N TRP A 31 46.85 20.12 -22.40
CA TRP A 31 46.54 19.73 -21.02
C TRP A 31 46.28 20.94 -20.11
N THR A 32 47.04 22.03 -20.26
CA THR A 32 46.98 23.18 -19.34
C THR A 32 45.75 24.06 -19.54
N VAL A 33 45.22 24.16 -20.77
CA VAL A 33 43.99 24.91 -21.04
C VAL A 33 42.75 24.12 -20.58
N PHE A 34 42.80 22.78 -20.60
CA PHE A 34 41.65 21.96 -20.22
C PHE A 34 41.44 21.83 -18.71
N THR A 35 42.44 22.12 -17.86
CA THR A 35 42.31 21.96 -16.40
C THR A 35 41.77 23.19 -15.66
N ASN A 36 41.86 24.40 -16.24
CA ASN A 36 41.38 25.62 -15.56
C ASN A 36 39.88 25.88 -15.75
N GLU A 37 39.27 25.43 -16.84
CA GLU A 37 37.83 25.64 -17.11
C GLU A 37 36.91 24.68 -16.31
N VAL A 38 37.42 23.50 -15.92
CA VAL A 38 36.59 22.48 -15.22
C VAL A 38 36.43 22.72 -13.71
N HIS A 39 37.23 23.61 -13.12
CA HIS A 39 37.15 23.93 -11.69
C HIS A 39 36.10 25.01 -11.38
N ALA A 40 35.88 25.98 -12.28
CA ALA A 40 34.86 27.02 -12.11
C ALA A 40 33.43 26.48 -12.26
N MET A 41 33.25 25.40 -13.04
CA MET A 41 31.92 24.86 -13.35
C MET A 41 31.39 23.85 -12.32
N LYS A 42 32.26 23.26 -11.49
CA LYS A 42 31.87 22.26 -10.46
C LYS A 42 31.40 22.87 -9.15
N THR A 43 31.80 24.09 -8.82
CA THR A 43 31.42 24.76 -7.57
C THR A 43 30.07 25.47 -7.64
N GLY A 44 29.64 25.93 -8.83
CA GLY A 44 28.35 26.61 -9.01
C GLY A 44 27.13 25.68 -9.04
N ALA A 45 27.26 24.45 -9.53
CA ALA A 45 26.13 23.52 -9.69
C ALA A 45 25.65 22.90 -8.36
N ILE A 46 26.51 22.88 -7.33
CA ILE A 46 26.17 22.27 -6.02
C ILE A 46 25.34 23.24 -5.15
N ALA A 47 25.48 24.56 -5.35
CA ALA A 47 24.75 25.57 -4.57
C ALA A 47 23.28 25.73 -4.99
N ILE A 48 22.93 25.46 -6.25
CA ILE A 48 21.54 25.61 -6.75
C ILE A 48 20.71 24.35 -6.49
N ALA A 49 21.33 23.16 -6.50
CA ALA A 49 20.64 21.91 -6.18
C ALA A 49 20.26 21.79 -4.69
N ALA A 50 20.96 22.49 -3.79
CA ALA A 50 20.67 22.51 -2.37
C ALA A 50 19.48 23.40 -1.98
N LEU A 51 19.04 24.33 -2.83
CA LEU A 51 17.94 25.26 -2.53
C LEU A 51 16.54 24.76 -2.92
N LEU A 52 16.44 23.65 -3.66
CA LEU A 52 15.16 23.10 -4.13
C LEU A 52 14.60 21.97 -3.25
N SER A 53 15.26 21.63 -2.14
CA SER A 53 14.87 20.50 -1.28
C SER A 53 14.04 20.87 -0.04
N LEU A 54 13.50 22.10 0.06
CA LEU A 54 12.87 22.60 1.29
C LEU A 54 11.37 22.93 1.19
N THR A 55 10.64 22.37 0.23
CA THR A 55 9.17 22.42 0.26
C THR A 55 8.57 21.03 0.32
N SER A 56 8.94 20.26 1.34
CA SER A 56 7.96 19.38 1.98
C SER A 56 7.02 20.29 2.77
N LEU A 57 6.05 20.93 2.08
CA LEU A 57 4.87 21.44 2.76
C LEU A 57 4.20 20.21 3.36
N ALA A 58 4.46 19.95 4.64
CA ALA A 58 3.59 19.17 5.47
C ALA A 58 2.24 19.91 5.44
N HIS A 59 1.37 19.52 4.50
CA HIS A 59 -0.02 19.88 4.58
C HIS A 59 -0.49 19.23 5.87
N ALA A 60 -0.88 20.03 6.85
CA ALA A 60 -1.64 19.50 7.97
C ALA A 60 -2.85 18.80 7.35
N ASP A 61 -3.01 17.51 7.60
CA ASP A 61 -4.14 16.76 7.07
C ASP A 61 -5.41 17.37 7.67
N GLU A 62 -6.19 18.06 6.85
CA GLU A 62 -7.46 18.66 7.28
C GLU A 62 -8.37 17.55 7.83
N PRO A 63 -9.00 17.72 9.01
CA PRO A 63 -9.85 16.71 9.62
C PRO A 63 -10.90 16.13 8.68
N GLU A 64 -11.48 16.93 7.79
CA GLU A 64 -12.46 16.51 6.79
C GLU A 64 -11.91 15.47 5.78
N ASN A 65 -10.60 15.48 5.50
CA ASN A 65 -9.98 14.49 4.62
C ASN A 65 -9.96 13.11 5.29
N PHE A 66 -9.70 13.05 6.59
CA PHE A 66 -9.79 11.79 7.34
C PHE A 66 -11.22 11.26 7.40
N ILE A 67 -12.23 12.13 7.48
CA ILE A 67 -13.64 11.73 7.44
C ILE A 67 -13.97 11.05 6.12
N LYS A 68 -13.61 11.67 4.99
CA LYS A 68 -13.84 11.08 3.65
C LYS A 68 -13.04 9.79 3.46
N TYR A 69 -11.81 9.76 3.95
CA TYR A 69 -10.93 8.61 3.88
C TYR A 69 -11.50 7.41 4.65
N ARG A 70 -11.88 7.60 5.93
CA ARG A 70 -12.48 6.52 6.73
C ARG A 70 -13.80 6.04 6.15
N GLN A 71 -14.63 6.94 5.61
CA GLN A 71 -15.88 6.56 4.95
C GLN A 71 -15.62 5.68 3.73
N SER A 72 -14.64 6.04 2.89
CA SER A 72 -14.26 5.24 1.72
C SER A 72 -13.72 3.86 2.12
N MET A 73 -12.89 3.80 3.16
CA MET A 73 -12.38 2.54 3.73
C MET A 73 -13.54 1.67 4.25
N MET A 74 -14.48 2.24 5.01
CA MET A 74 -15.65 1.52 5.52
C MET A 74 -16.60 1.07 4.40
N THR A 75 -16.75 1.85 3.33
CA THR A 75 -17.49 1.45 2.13
C THR A 75 -16.84 0.25 1.45
N ALA A 76 -15.51 0.24 1.30
CA ALA A 76 -14.79 -0.90 0.73
C ALA A 76 -14.97 -2.16 1.59
N ILE A 77 -14.80 -2.04 2.92
CA ILE A 77 -15.03 -3.13 3.88
C ILE A 77 -16.47 -3.66 3.74
N GLY A 78 -17.46 -2.77 3.73
CA GLY A 78 -18.87 -3.13 3.57
C GLY A 78 -19.15 -3.85 2.25
N GLY A 79 -18.53 -3.41 1.15
CA GLY A 79 -18.63 -4.03 -0.17
C GLY A 79 -18.05 -5.45 -0.19
N HIS A 80 -16.84 -5.65 0.34
CA HIS A 80 -16.21 -6.98 0.41
C HIS A 80 -16.99 -7.93 1.33
N ASN A 81 -17.46 -7.45 2.48
CA ASN A 81 -18.28 -8.24 3.39
C ASN A 81 -19.63 -8.64 2.76
N GLY A 82 -20.27 -7.70 2.05
CA GLY A 82 -21.50 -7.95 1.31
C GLY A 82 -21.31 -9.00 0.21
N ALA A 83 -20.26 -8.88 -0.60
CA ALA A 83 -19.95 -9.84 -1.66
C ALA A 83 -19.63 -11.24 -1.10
N ALA A 84 -18.82 -11.33 -0.04
CA ALA A 84 -18.55 -12.58 0.66
C ALA A 84 -19.85 -13.22 1.17
N SER A 85 -20.76 -12.44 1.74
CA SER A 85 -22.07 -12.93 2.20
C SER A 85 -22.89 -13.55 1.07
N GLN A 86 -22.90 -12.93 -0.12
CA GLN A 86 -23.66 -13.45 -1.26
C GLN A 86 -23.07 -14.78 -1.77
N ILE A 87 -21.74 -14.94 -1.71
CA ILE A 87 -21.07 -16.21 -2.04
C ILE A 87 -21.42 -17.28 -1.01
N LEU A 88 -21.26 -17.00 0.28
CA LEU A 88 -21.52 -17.95 1.36
C LEU A 88 -23.00 -18.37 1.45
N ARG A 89 -23.92 -17.49 1.03
CA ARG A 89 -25.35 -17.80 0.92
C ARG A 89 -25.71 -18.53 -0.38
N GLY A 90 -24.73 -18.92 -1.19
CA GLY A 90 -24.95 -19.65 -2.44
C GLY A 90 -25.66 -18.87 -3.54
N LYS A 91 -25.75 -17.54 -3.44
CA LYS A 91 -26.43 -16.71 -4.46
C LYS A 91 -25.58 -16.55 -5.72
N VAL A 92 -24.26 -16.59 -5.57
CA VAL A 92 -23.27 -16.55 -6.66
C VAL A 92 -22.09 -17.46 -6.28
N ALA A 93 -21.40 -18.04 -7.27
CA ALA A 93 -20.24 -18.91 -7.02
C ALA A 93 -19.04 -18.63 -7.97
N PRO A 94 -18.55 -17.39 -8.08
CA PRO A 94 -17.36 -17.09 -8.87
C PRO A 94 -16.11 -17.77 -8.26
N PRO A 95 -15.36 -18.58 -9.03
CA PRO A 95 -14.22 -19.35 -8.52
C PRO A 95 -13.15 -18.45 -7.88
N GLY A 96 -12.73 -18.76 -6.65
CA GLY A 96 -11.64 -18.06 -5.94
C GLY A 96 -12.00 -16.70 -5.34
N HIS A 97 -13.19 -16.14 -5.60
CA HIS A 97 -13.54 -14.80 -5.12
C HIS A 97 -13.78 -14.75 -3.60
N LEU A 98 -14.20 -15.85 -2.96
CA LEU A 98 -14.34 -15.87 -1.50
C LEU A 98 -13.00 -15.56 -0.80
N ALA A 99 -11.91 -16.17 -1.28
CA ALA A 99 -10.56 -15.91 -0.78
C ALA A 99 -10.11 -14.47 -1.07
N MET A 100 -10.43 -13.93 -2.25
CA MET A 100 -10.18 -12.53 -2.58
C MET A 100 -10.87 -11.58 -1.58
N HIS A 101 -12.15 -11.79 -1.29
CA HIS A 101 -12.87 -10.94 -0.34
C HIS A 101 -12.38 -11.12 1.10
N ALA A 102 -12.07 -12.34 1.53
CA ALA A 102 -11.57 -12.60 2.88
C ALA A 102 -10.20 -11.93 3.12
N ASN A 103 -9.28 -12.02 2.16
CA ASN A 103 -7.98 -11.35 2.26
C ASN A 103 -8.12 -9.82 2.27
N ALA A 104 -8.99 -9.26 1.40
CA ALA A 104 -9.24 -7.82 1.41
C ALA A 104 -9.81 -7.35 2.76
N LEU A 105 -10.72 -8.10 3.37
CA LEU A 105 -11.24 -7.76 4.70
C LEU A 105 -10.16 -7.78 5.78
N ARG A 106 -9.29 -8.80 5.79
CA ARG A 106 -8.13 -8.87 6.70
C ARG A 106 -7.23 -7.64 6.55
N ASP A 107 -6.91 -7.26 5.32
CA ASP A 107 -5.97 -6.18 5.04
C ASP A 107 -6.59 -4.81 5.38
N LEU A 108 -7.84 -4.58 4.99
CA LEU A 108 -8.55 -3.33 5.28
C LEU A 108 -8.89 -3.15 6.77
N ALA A 109 -9.08 -4.23 7.52
CA ALA A 109 -9.36 -4.20 8.95
C ALA A 109 -8.10 -4.26 9.83
N SER A 110 -6.90 -4.22 9.23
CA SER A 110 -5.63 -4.39 9.96
C SER A 110 -5.35 -3.29 10.99
N ASP A 111 -5.88 -2.09 10.78
CA ASP A 111 -5.78 -0.96 11.71
C ASP A 111 -6.96 0.03 11.53
N LEU A 112 -8.14 -0.34 12.03
CA LEU A 112 -9.33 0.51 11.91
C LEU A 112 -9.27 1.74 12.83
N ALA A 113 -8.57 1.66 13.97
CA ALA A 113 -8.50 2.76 14.93
C ALA A 113 -7.73 3.95 14.34
N ALA A 114 -6.68 3.70 13.56
CA ALA A 114 -5.91 4.74 12.87
C ALA A 114 -6.74 5.60 11.88
N LEU A 115 -7.95 5.15 11.51
CA LEU A 115 -8.85 5.92 10.65
C LEU A 115 -9.60 7.05 11.39
N PHE A 116 -9.46 7.15 12.71
CA PHE A 116 -10.21 8.06 13.58
C PHE A 116 -9.26 8.93 14.42
N PRO A 117 -8.49 9.84 13.79
CA PRO A 117 -7.64 10.76 14.54
C PRO A 117 -8.47 11.69 15.45
N GLU A 118 -7.85 12.20 16.50
CA GLU A 118 -8.44 13.23 17.36
C GLU A 118 -8.85 14.47 16.53
N GLY A 119 -9.94 15.13 16.94
CA GLY A 119 -10.47 16.29 16.23
C GLY A 119 -11.13 15.97 14.89
N SER A 120 -11.48 14.72 14.61
CA SER A 120 -12.26 14.33 13.43
C SER A 120 -13.73 13.98 13.76
N ASP A 121 -14.23 14.59 14.83
CA ASP A 121 -15.55 14.41 15.45
C ASP A 121 -16.62 15.38 14.92
N PHE A 122 -16.22 16.38 14.13
CA PHE A 122 -17.12 17.37 13.53
C PHE A 122 -17.23 17.23 12.01
N GLY A 123 -18.31 17.75 11.43
CA GLY A 123 -18.58 17.70 9.98
C GLY A 123 -19.53 16.56 9.57
N GLU A 124 -19.49 16.18 8.29
CA GLU A 124 -20.35 15.15 7.70
C GLU A 124 -19.90 13.74 8.12
N THR A 125 -20.22 13.35 9.36
CA THR A 125 -19.80 12.08 9.95
C THR A 125 -20.89 11.41 10.78
N LYS A 126 -20.93 10.07 10.71
CA LYS A 126 -21.73 9.20 11.60
C LYS A 126 -20.92 8.60 12.74
N ALA A 127 -19.65 8.98 12.87
CA ALA A 127 -18.82 8.63 14.02
C ALA A 127 -19.36 9.38 15.25
N LYS A 128 -19.65 8.67 16.33
CA LYS A 128 -20.14 9.30 17.55
C LYS A 128 -19.00 9.81 18.42
N ALA A 129 -19.28 10.82 19.25
CA ALA A 129 -18.31 11.39 20.20
C ALA A 129 -17.73 10.32 21.17
N GLU A 130 -18.48 9.26 21.44
CA GLU A 130 -18.08 8.11 22.25
C GLU A 130 -16.81 7.41 21.77
N ILE A 131 -16.44 7.54 20.49
CA ILE A 131 -15.15 7.02 20.00
C ILE A 131 -13.99 7.64 20.77
N TRP A 132 -14.01 8.95 20.96
CA TRP A 132 -12.91 9.67 21.59
C TRP A 132 -13.02 9.70 23.12
N SER A 133 -14.24 9.64 23.68
CA SER A 133 -14.41 9.56 25.14
C SER A 133 -14.20 8.14 25.71
N ASP A 134 -14.36 7.09 24.89
CA ASP A 134 -14.05 5.69 25.23
C ASP A 134 -13.06 5.09 24.20
N TRP A 135 -11.90 5.73 24.06
CA TRP A 135 -10.88 5.31 23.10
C TRP A 135 -10.42 3.86 23.31
N SER A 136 -10.24 3.43 24.56
CA SER A 136 -9.83 2.06 24.87
C SER A 136 -10.89 1.03 24.44
N GLY A 137 -12.18 1.31 24.64
CA GLY A 137 -13.25 0.46 24.17
C GLY A 137 -13.32 0.41 22.65
N PHE A 138 -13.12 1.56 21.99
CA PHE A 138 -13.09 1.65 20.53
C PHE A 138 -11.92 0.87 19.92
N GLU A 139 -10.70 1.05 20.43
CA GLU A 139 -9.51 0.30 20.02
C GLU A 139 -9.71 -1.20 20.20
N LYS A 140 -10.32 -1.62 21.32
CA LYS A 140 -10.64 -3.02 21.54
C LYS A 140 -11.62 -3.53 20.48
N ALA A 141 -12.70 -2.80 20.20
CA ALA A 141 -13.67 -3.19 19.18
C ALA A 141 -13.04 -3.29 17.78
N ALA A 142 -12.15 -2.35 17.44
CA ALA A 142 -11.35 -2.38 16.21
C ALA A 142 -10.42 -3.61 16.16
N GLY A 143 -9.73 -3.91 17.26
CA GLY A 143 -8.86 -5.08 17.41
C GLY A 143 -9.61 -6.42 17.33
N ASP A 144 -10.82 -6.48 17.87
CA ASP A 144 -11.71 -7.65 17.73
C ASP A 144 -12.07 -7.88 16.24
N SER A 145 -12.38 -6.81 15.49
CA SER A 145 -12.61 -6.89 14.03
C SER A 145 -11.38 -7.33 13.24
N LYS A 146 -10.19 -6.81 13.57
CA LYS A 146 -8.92 -7.26 12.98
C LYS A 146 -8.71 -8.76 13.18
N THR A 147 -8.96 -9.25 14.40
CA THR A 147 -8.79 -10.66 14.75
C THR A 147 -9.79 -11.54 14.01
N ALA A 148 -11.07 -11.15 13.98
CA ALA A 148 -12.11 -11.92 13.31
C ALA A 148 -11.92 -12.00 11.79
N THR A 149 -11.49 -10.91 11.14
CA THR A 149 -11.24 -10.89 9.70
C THR A 149 -10.00 -11.71 9.31
N ALA A 150 -8.95 -11.72 10.14
CA ALA A 150 -7.82 -12.63 9.98
C ALA A 150 -8.24 -14.10 10.08
N ALA A 151 -8.98 -14.46 11.13
CA ALA A 151 -9.52 -15.81 11.31
C ALA A 151 -10.42 -16.25 10.15
N PHE A 152 -11.23 -15.34 9.59
CA PHE A 152 -12.03 -15.62 8.40
C PHE A 152 -11.16 -15.90 7.17
N ALA A 153 -10.11 -15.12 6.93
CA ALA A 153 -9.18 -15.38 5.83
C ALA A 153 -8.46 -16.73 5.98
N GLU A 154 -8.05 -17.09 7.20
CA GLU A 154 -7.44 -18.39 7.51
C GLU A 154 -8.42 -19.55 7.29
N ALA A 155 -9.67 -19.44 7.75
CA ALA A 155 -10.69 -20.45 7.54
C ALA A 155 -10.96 -20.68 6.05
N VAL A 156 -11.04 -19.59 5.26
CA VAL A 156 -11.22 -19.67 3.81
C VAL A 156 -10.02 -20.32 3.12
N ALA A 157 -8.80 -20.04 3.57
CA ALA A 157 -7.59 -20.69 3.06
C ALA A 157 -7.54 -22.19 3.41
N GLY A 158 -8.06 -22.57 4.58
CA GLY A 158 -8.13 -23.96 5.03
C GLY A 158 -9.22 -24.81 4.36
N GLY A 159 -10.28 -24.19 3.85
CA GLY A 159 -11.32 -24.86 3.06
C GLY A 159 -12.35 -25.68 3.85
N ASP A 160 -12.33 -25.62 5.19
CA ASP A 160 -13.37 -26.24 6.04
C ASP A 160 -14.62 -25.35 6.07
N ALA A 161 -15.66 -25.76 5.35
CA ALA A 161 -16.91 -25.01 5.21
C ALA A 161 -17.57 -24.65 6.56
N GLY A 162 -17.53 -25.55 7.56
CA GLY A 162 -18.12 -25.29 8.87
C GLY A 162 -17.39 -24.17 9.61
N ASN A 163 -16.06 -24.16 9.51
CA ASN A 163 -15.23 -23.11 10.12
C ASN A 163 -15.37 -21.77 9.37
N ILE A 164 -15.57 -21.80 8.05
CA ILE A 164 -15.76 -20.59 7.24
C ILE A 164 -17.03 -19.84 7.65
N GLU A 165 -18.17 -20.53 7.78
CA GLU A 165 -19.43 -19.89 8.15
C GLU A 165 -19.38 -19.31 9.57
N ALA A 166 -18.81 -20.06 10.52
CA ALA A 166 -18.63 -19.61 11.89
C ALA A 166 -17.73 -18.36 11.97
N ALA A 167 -16.59 -18.37 11.27
CA ALA A 167 -15.69 -17.23 11.22
C ALA A 167 -16.34 -16.00 10.55
N PHE A 168 -17.10 -16.20 9.47
CA PHE A 168 -17.82 -15.10 8.82
C PHE A 168 -18.90 -14.49 9.73
N LYS A 169 -19.61 -15.33 10.50
CA LYS A 169 -20.57 -14.86 11.51
C LYS A 169 -19.87 -14.01 12.57
N GLN A 170 -18.71 -14.43 13.05
CA GLN A 170 -17.91 -13.67 14.01
C GLN A 170 -17.50 -12.29 13.45
N VAL A 171 -17.09 -12.21 12.17
CA VAL A 171 -16.83 -10.91 11.51
C VAL A 171 -18.06 -10.00 11.62
N GLY A 172 -19.24 -10.50 11.23
CA GLY A 172 -20.49 -9.74 11.32
C GLY A 172 -20.83 -9.25 12.74
N GLU A 173 -20.56 -10.07 13.76
CA GLU A 173 -20.76 -9.70 15.16
C GLU A 173 -19.85 -8.56 15.62
N THR A 174 -18.57 -8.56 15.21
CA THR A 174 -17.66 -7.44 15.51
C THR A 174 -18.11 -6.13 14.85
N CYS A 175 -18.52 -6.18 13.58
CA CYS A 175 -19.06 -5.02 12.86
C CYS A 175 -20.29 -4.46 13.58
N LYS A 176 -21.23 -5.33 13.98
CA LYS A 176 -22.44 -4.95 14.70
C LYS A 176 -22.11 -4.37 16.09
N GLY A 177 -21.18 -4.97 16.81
CA GLY A 177 -20.74 -4.54 18.14
C GLY A 177 -20.18 -3.12 18.09
N CYS A 178 -19.22 -2.86 17.21
CA CYS A 178 -18.62 -1.55 17.03
C CYS A 178 -19.67 -0.51 16.60
N HIS A 179 -20.46 -0.78 15.56
CA HIS A 179 -21.46 0.18 15.07
C HIS A 179 -22.56 0.49 16.07
N LYS A 180 -22.95 -0.45 16.94
CA LYS A 180 -23.97 -0.21 17.96
C LYS A 180 -23.54 0.88 18.95
N THR A 181 -22.27 0.87 19.33
CA THR A 181 -21.73 1.79 20.33
C THR A 181 -21.25 3.09 19.70
N TYR A 182 -20.52 3.01 18.57
CA TYR A 182 -19.69 4.10 18.07
C TYR A 182 -20.17 4.73 16.75
N ARG A 183 -21.25 4.22 16.13
CA ARG A 183 -21.82 4.77 14.90
C ARG A 183 -23.26 5.23 15.10
N GLU A 184 -23.59 6.39 14.56
CA GLU A 184 -24.97 6.82 14.43
C GLU A 184 -25.76 5.86 13.53
N LYS A 185 -27.06 5.74 13.83
CA LYS A 185 -27.96 4.94 13.00
C LYS A 185 -28.24 5.68 11.69
N ASP A 186 -28.56 4.90 10.67
CA ASP A 186 -29.15 5.46 9.46
C ASP A 186 -30.63 5.74 9.77
N ASP A 187 -31.06 7.00 9.56
CA ASP A 187 -32.48 7.39 9.67
C ASP A 187 -33.34 6.77 8.56
#